data_AF-A0A061R4S2-F1
#
_entry.id   AF-A0A061R4S2-F1
#
_cell.length_a   1.000
_cell.length_b   1.000
_cell.length_c   1.000
_cell.angle_alpha   90.00
_cell.angle_beta   90.00
_cell.angle_gamma   90.00
#
_symmetry.space_group_name_H-M   'P 1'
#
loop_
_entity.id
_entity.type
_entity.pdbx_description
1 polymer ?
#
loop_
_entity_poly.entity_id
_entity_poly.type
_entity_poly.pdbx_seq_one_letter_code
_entity_poly.pdbx_strand_id
1 'polypeptide(L)'
;MLLAVGLGYLRLRKTLRSITGTKLDVDSPVIKAYSALKELSAAKFVTPGQRQRALHAAMALMYSENVNAPDLSTQKLQGSDDIAAYLKFSSDATSPKGGADGLSHGARSGPADSMQPVDAFQGWDPLTSPSASGDLEGGLNPLGFELVHGAGTDLFFNAFFAAKMARGRPLFVVAMRCVHSFGLVRALDLDAAAMEAFFTHIENGHNNVPYHSSTHAADVVSRTCAILRSDRILTESPFRSDLLLLLSAILAAVVHDFRHPGLSNSFHVATGSDISLEFNEQSVVENMSLSRALRALRTDEFNFLRNLTGQEQRGVHSNTVKMVLATDMSRHFDVVAAFHSQVRPPSSLPPIFQQLPLPGYPF
;
A
#
# COMPACT_ATOMS: atom_id res chain seq x y z
N MET A 1 24.15 -10.36 0.99
CA MET A 1 24.33 -9.21 0.05
C MET A 1 23.70 -7.90 0.54
N LEU A 2 22.47 -7.87 1.04
CA LEU A 2 21.84 -6.62 1.56
C LEU A 2 22.60 -5.96 2.73
N LEU A 3 23.18 -6.75 3.64
CA LEU A 3 24.06 -6.24 4.70
C LEU A 3 25.35 -5.59 4.16
N ALA A 4 25.88 -6.09 3.03
CA ALA A 4 27.12 -5.58 2.44
C ALA A 4 26.90 -4.24 1.71
N VAL A 5 25.73 -4.05 1.09
CA VAL A 5 25.34 -2.78 0.45
C VAL A 5 25.08 -1.70 1.51
N GLY A 6 24.40 -2.04 2.62
CA GLY A 6 24.19 -1.12 3.74
C GLY A 6 25.48 -0.71 4.46
N LEU A 7 26.42 -1.65 4.65
CA LEU A 7 27.75 -1.38 5.21
C LEU A 7 28.64 -0.55 4.26
N GLY A 8 28.55 -0.79 2.94
CA GLY A 8 29.23 0.00 1.91
C GLY A 8 28.75 1.45 1.89
N TYR A 9 27.44 1.66 1.96
CA TYR A 9 26.83 2.99 2.06
C TYR A 9 27.26 3.73 3.33
N LEU A 10 27.29 3.05 4.49
CA LEU A 10 27.73 3.65 5.76
C LEU A 10 29.22 3.99 5.77
N ARG A 11 30.08 3.17 5.13
CA ARG A 11 31.51 3.47 4.94
C ARG A 11 31.70 4.68 4.03
N LEU A 12 31.05 4.68 2.87
CA LEU A 12 31.11 5.80 1.91
C LEU A 12 30.60 7.10 2.55
N ARG A 13 29.54 7.04 3.33
CA ARG A 13 28.98 8.16 4.11
C ARG A 13 29.95 8.72 5.15
N LYS A 14 30.67 7.84 5.87
CA LYS A 14 31.71 8.27 6.83
C LYS A 14 32.90 8.91 6.11
N THR A 15 33.32 8.35 4.99
CA THR A 15 34.42 8.86 4.17
C THR A 15 34.08 10.22 3.54
N LEU A 16 32.88 10.39 2.99
CA LEU A 16 32.43 11.68 2.42
C LEU A 16 32.35 12.77 3.51
N ARG A 17 31.76 12.46 4.67
CA ARG A 17 31.71 13.39 5.81
C ARG A 17 33.08 13.76 6.37
N SER A 18 34.08 12.86 6.31
CA SER A 18 35.44 13.18 6.74
C SER A 18 36.20 14.06 5.75
N ILE A 19 35.84 14.02 4.46
CA ILE A 19 36.49 14.79 3.40
C ILE A 19 35.90 16.20 3.27
N THR A 20 34.58 16.35 3.37
CA THR A 20 33.89 17.64 3.12
C THR A 20 33.50 18.40 4.39
N GLY A 21 33.75 17.83 5.57
CA GLY A 21 33.23 18.32 6.84
C GLY A 21 31.71 18.16 6.97
N THR A 22 31.12 18.79 8.00
CA THR A 22 29.69 18.71 8.37
C THR A 22 28.73 19.49 7.47
N LYS A 23 29.25 20.20 6.45
CA LYS A 23 28.44 21.11 5.61
C LYS A 23 27.69 20.44 4.46
N LEU A 24 27.98 19.18 4.15
CA LEU A 24 27.34 18.48 3.03
C LEU A 24 26.25 17.52 3.51
N ASP A 25 25.02 17.84 3.16
CA ASP A 25 23.85 17.07 3.47
C ASP A 25 23.62 16.01 2.38
N VAL A 26 24.13 14.81 2.68
CA VAL A 26 24.09 13.63 1.81
C VAL A 26 22.88 12.72 2.07
N ASP A 27 21.98 13.11 2.97
CA ASP A 27 20.82 12.28 3.28
C ASP A 27 19.69 12.61 2.29
N SER A 28 19.11 11.58 1.67
CA SER A 28 18.00 11.76 0.74
C SER A 28 16.73 12.25 1.47
N PRO A 29 15.82 12.92 0.77
CA PRO A 29 14.54 13.36 1.35
C PRO A 29 13.76 12.23 2.04
N VAL A 30 13.75 11.01 1.47
CA VAL A 30 13.14 9.82 2.10
C VAL A 30 13.80 9.46 3.43
N ILE A 31 15.13 9.47 3.50
CA ILE A 31 15.86 9.13 4.73
C ILE A 31 15.62 10.18 5.82
N LYS A 32 15.50 11.45 5.44
CA LYS A 32 15.16 12.55 6.36
C LYS A 32 13.73 12.44 6.86
N ALA A 33 12.77 12.19 5.98
CA ALA A 33 11.36 11.99 6.33
C ALA A 33 11.21 10.80 7.28
N TYR A 34 11.86 9.67 6.95
CA TYR A 34 11.88 8.48 7.79
C TYR A 34 12.49 8.75 9.16
N SER A 35 13.63 9.45 9.23
CA SER A 35 14.30 9.76 10.50
C SER A 35 13.42 10.66 11.39
N ALA A 36 12.80 11.68 10.82
CA ALA A 36 11.90 12.57 11.54
C ALA A 36 10.66 11.84 12.11
N LEU A 37 10.05 10.96 11.31
CA LEU A 37 8.91 10.15 11.75
C LEU A 37 9.32 9.10 12.79
N LYS A 38 10.50 8.51 12.65
CA LYS A 38 11.06 7.55 13.61
C LYS A 38 11.35 8.21 14.96
N GLU A 39 11.92 9.41 14.98
CA GLU A 39 12.15 10.17 16.21
C GLU A 39 10.83 10.56 16.88
N LEU A 40 9.83 10.97 16.09
CA LEU A 40 8.50 11.25 16.60
C LEU A 40 7.84 10.00 17.21
N SER A 41 7.98 8.85 16.56
CA SER A 41 7.48 7.56 17.03
C SER A 41 8.18 7.06 18.31
N ALA A 42 9.44 7.45 18.53
CA ALA A 42 10.20 7.06 19.70
C ALA A 42 9.95 7.98 20.92
N ALA A 43 9.32 9.14 20.72
CA ALA A 43 9.06 10.09 21.77
C ALA A 43 7.94 9.61 22.72
N LYS A 44 8.22 9.60 24.03
CA LYS A 44 7.24 9.19 25.07
C LYS A 44 6.03 10.12 25.16
N PHE A 45 6.17 11.38 24.73
CA PHE A 45 5.10 12.36 24.73
C PHE A 45 5.25 13.27 23.51
N VAL A 46 4.18 13.40 22.72
CA VAL A 46 4.14 14.19 21.49
C VAL A 46 2.88 15.05 21.49
N THR A 47 3.04 16.36 21.45
CA THR A 47 1.91 17.29 21.36
C THR A 47 1.28 17.26 19.95
N PRO A 48 -0.03 17.57 19.80
CA PRO A 48 -0.68 17.64 18.49
C PRO A 48 0.05 18.55 17.48
N GLY A 49 0.57 19.70 17.95
CA GLY A 49 1.34 20.62 17.10
C GLY A 49 2.70 20.07 16.66
N GLN A 50 3.38 19.28 17.48
CA GLN A 50 4.63 18.60 17.09
C GLN A 50 4.37 17.51 16.04
N ARG A 51 3.28 16.75 16.21
CA ARG A 51 2.86 15.73 15.24
C ARG A 51 2.55 16.35 13.89
N GLN A 52 1.76 17.43 13.86
CA GLN A 52 1.40 18.13 12.63
C GLN A 52 2.62 18.71 11.90
N ARG A 53 3.57 19.32 12.63
CA ARG A 53 4.80 19.86 12.04
C ARG A 53 5.70 18.76 11.46
N ALA A 54 5.87 17.64 12.17
CA ALA A 54 6.67 16.52 11.70
C ALA A 54 6.06 15.85 10.46
N LEU A 55 4.73 15.71 10.40
CA LEU A 55 4.01 15.21 9.23
C LEU A 55 4.13 16.17 8.05
N HIS A 56 3.92 17.47 8.24
CA HIS A 56 4.10 18.46 7.18
C HIS A 56 5.54 18.49 6.65
N ALA A 57 6.54 18.37 7.52
CA ALA A 57 7.94 18.31 7.12
C ALA A 57 8.26 17.03 6.33
N ALA A 58 7.77 15.88 6.78
CA ALA A 58 7.93 14.62 6.05
C ALA A 58 7.24 14.66 4.68
N MET A 59 6.02 15.21 4.61
CA MET A 59 5.31 15.41 3.35
C MET A 59 6.07 16.33 2.40
N ALA A 60 6.56 17.48 2.88
CA ALA A 60 7.34 18.42 2.09
C ALA A 60 8.61 17.79 1.50
N LEU A 61 9.29 16.92 2.28
CA LEU A 61 10.43 16.15 1.80
C LEU A 61 10.03 15.10 0.74
N MET A 62 8.86 14.46 0.90
CA MET A 62 8.34 13.51 -0.08
C MET A 62 7.84 14.15 -1.38
N TYR A 63 7.61 15.47 -1.40
CA TYR A 63 7.29 16.24 -2.62
C TYR A 63 8.52 16.68 -3.42
N SER A 64 9.74 16.35 -2.98
CA SER A 64 10.96 16.68 -3.73
C SER A 64 10.98 15.95 -5.09
N GLU A 65 11.54 16.59 -6.12
CA GLU A 65 11.63 16.02 -7.48
C GLU A 65 12.33 14.65 -7.53
N ASN A 66 13.32 14.43 -6.66
CA ASN A 66 13.98 13.14 -6.50
C ASN A 66 14.13 12.76 -5.02
N VAL A 67 13.13 12.05 -4.51
CA VAL A 67 13.01 11.65 -3.11
C VAL A 67 14.14 10.71 -2.65
N ASN A 68 14.78 9.99 -3.58
CA ASN A 68 15.80 8.99 -3.30
C ASN A 68 17.24 9.52 -3.39
N ALA A 69 17.45 10.65 -4.05
CA ALA A 69 18.75 11.30 -4.15
C ALA A 69 18.83 12.48 -3.18
N PRO A 70 19.98 12.71 -2.51
CA PRO A 70 20.19 13.97 -1.81
C PRO A 70 20.12 15.14 -2.80
N ASP A 71 19.40 16.19 -2.44
CA ASP A 71 19.40 17.44 -3.21
C ASP A 71 20.72 18.18 -2.95
N LEU A 72 21.68 17.94 -3.83
CA LEU A 72 22.99 18.57 -3.82
C LEU A 72 23.04 19.84 -4.68
N SER A 73 21.97 20.15 -5.42
CA SER A 73 21.92 21.27 -6.38
C SER A 73 21.99 22.63 -5.68
N THR A 74 21.49 22.71 -4.46
CA THR A 74 21.47 23.91 -3.62
C THR A 74 22.70 24.02 -2.70
N GLN A 75 23.55 22.99 -2.66
CA GLN A 75 24.70 22.92 -1.77
C GLN A 75 25.96 23.42 -2.50
N LYS A 76 26.47 24.59 -2.10
CA LYS A 76 27.72 25.14 -2.64
C LYS A 76 28.91 24.24 -2.29
N LEU A 77 29.28 23.34 -3.20
CA LEU A 77 30.50 22.56 -3.16
C LEU A 77 31.68 23.45 -3.59
N GLN A 78 32.51 23.89 -2.65
CA GLN A 78 33.80 24.47 -2.98
C GLN A 78 34.82 23.35 -3.23
N GLY A 79 35.23 23.18 -4.49
CA GLY A 79 36.46 22.49 -4.88
C GLY A 79 36.42 20.96 -4.96
N SER A 80 36.06 20.43 -6.13
CA SER A 80 36.94 19.60 -6.99
C SER A 80 36.17 19.22 -8.26
N ASP A 81 36.82 19.34 -9.43
CA ASP A 81 36.20 19.06 -10.73
C ASP A 81 35.74 17.59 -10.88
N ASP A 82 36.32 16.68 -10.08
CA ASP A 82 36.00 15.26 -10.05
C ASP A 82 34.61 14.96 -9.47
N ILE A 83 34.13 15.77 -8.51
CA ILE A 83 32.80 15.59 -7.90
C ILE A 83 31.71 16.06 -8.86
N ALA A 84 31.95 17.14 -9.63
CA ALA A 84 31.04 17.60 -10.67
C ALA A 84 30.88 16.57 -11.81
N ALA A 85 31.96 15.89 -12.18
CA ALA A 85 31.94 14.82 -13.19
C ALA A 85 31.12 13.61 -12.75
N TYR A 86 31.23 13.20 -11.48
CA TYR A 86 30.43 12.10 -10.92
C TYR A 86 28.93 12.43 -10.84
N LEU A 87 28.58 13.67 -10.50
CA LEU A 87 27.19 14.14 -10.43
C LEU A 87 26.49 14.15 -11.80
N LYS A 88 27.21 14.53 -12.86
CA LYS A 88 26.69 14.54 -14.24
C LYS A 88 26.44 13.13 -14.79
N PHE A 89 27.29 12.16 -14.44
CA PHE A 89 27.12 10.76 -14.83
C PHE A 89 25.85 10.13 -14.21
N SER A 90 25.51 10.52 -12.97
CA SER A 90 24.33 10.03 -12.25
C SER A 90 23.01 10.57 -12.80
N SER A 91 22.99 11.79 -13.37
CA SER A 91 21.78 12.36 -14.00
C SER A 91 21.49 11.77 -15.37
N ASP A 92 22.53 11.47 -16.16
CA ASP A 92 22.37 11.06 -17.56
C ASP A 92 21.97 9.58 -17.73
N ALA A 93 22.25 8.73 -16.74
CA ALA A 93 21.96 7.29 -16.79
C ALA A 93 20.47 6.92 -16.61
N THR A 94 19.56 7.90 -16.41
CA THR A 94 18.15 7.64 -16.02
C THR A 94 17.10 8.03 -17.07
N SER A 95 17.48 8.39 -18.30
CA SER A 95 16.52 8.75 -19.35
C SER A 95 16.48 7.74 -20.52
N PRO A 96 15.40 6.96 -20.71
CA PRO A 96 15.05 6.43 -22.03
C PRO A 96 14.23 7.48 -22.80
N LYS A 97 14.77 7.93 -23.94
CA LYS A 97 14.02 8.71 -24.93
C LYS A 97 13.17 7.76 -25.78
N GLY A 98 11.88 8.07 -25.97
CA GLY A 98 11.09 7.47 -27.05
C GLY A 98 9.57 7.69 -26.98
N GLY A 99 9.08 8.61 -27.82
CA GLY A 99 7.87 8.44 -28.63
C GLY A 99 6.49 8.43 -27.96
N ALA A 100 5.80 9.57 -28.04
CA ALA A 100 4.35 9.66 -27.91
C ALA A 100 3.67 9.34 -29.25
N ASP A 101 2.49 8.70 -29.21
CA ASP A 101 1.33 8.83 -30.11
C ASP A 101 0.21 8.03 -29.41
N GLY A 102 -0.86 8.59 -28.85
CA GLY A 102 -1.91 9.38 -29.46
C GLY A 102 -3.20 8.54 -29.39
N LEU A 103 -4.27 9.06 -28.78
CA LEU A 103 -5.69 8.87 -29.16
C LEU A 103 -6.64 9.42 -28.07
N SER A 104 -7.58 10.24 -28.54
CA SER A 104 -8.61 10.98 -27.81
C SER A 104 -9.97 10.27 -27.84
N HIS A 105 -10.93 10.85 -27.09
CA HIS A 105 -12.39 10.60 -26.98
C HIS A 105 -12.79 10.00 -25.63
N GLY A 106 -13.81 10.47 -24.93
CA GLY A 106 -14.87 11.44 -25.21
C GLY A 106 -16.02 11.09 -24.26
N ALA A 107 -16.13 11.80 -23.14
CA ALA A 107 -17.10 11.50 -22.09
C ALA A 107 -18.52 11.92 -22.47
N ARG A 108 -19.50 11.04 -22.21
CA ARG A 108 -20.92 11.41 -22.13
C ARG A 108 -21.49 10.86 -20.83
N SER A 109 -21.98 11.78 -20.01
CA SER A 109 -22.68 11.58 -18.75
C SER A 109 -24.16 11.27 -18.99
N GLY A 110 -24.70 10.35 -18.19
CA GLY A 110 -26.14 10.11 -17.98
C GLY A 110 -26.44 10.18 -16.47
N PRO A 111 -27.68 10.50 -16.07
CA PRO A 111 -27.98 11.00 -14.74
C PRO A 111 -27.95 9.89 -13.68
N ALA A 112 -27.35 10.21 -12.54
CA ALA A 112 -27.27 9.35 -11.38
C ALA A 112 -28.56 9.44 -10.56
N ASP A 113 -29.22 8.30 -10.35
CA ASP A 113 -30.24 8.14 -9.33
C ASP A 113 -29.58 8.20 -7.94
N SER A 114 -29.98 9.17 -7.15
CA SER A 114 -29.46 9.43 -5.81
C SER A 114 -29.99 8.40 -4.79
N MET A 115 -29.14 7.49 -4.31
CA MET A 115 -29.38 6.79 -3.05
C MET A 115 -28.84 7.60 -1.87
N GLN A 116 -29.63 7.66 -0.81
CA GLN A 116 -29.37 8.44 0.39
C GLN A 116 -28.16 7.90 1.18
N PRO A 117 -27.47 8.75 1.97
CA PRO A 117 -26.31 8.36 2.77
C PRO A 117 -26.69 7.29 3.80
N VAL A 118 -25.84 6.28 3.94
CA VAL A 118 -25.99 5.23 4.94
C VAL A 118 -25.53 5.79 6.28
N ASP A 119 -26.44 5.92 7.25
CA ASP A 119 -26.09 6.31 8.62
C ASP A 119 -24.99 5.39 9.17
N ALA A 120 -24.07 5.98 9.95
CA ALA A 120 -23.01 5.26 10.64
C ALA A 120 -23.61 4.11 11.46
N PHE A 121 -23.37 2.88 10.99
CA PHE A 121 -23.96 1.68 11.54
C PHE A 121 -23.45 1.43 12.97
N GLN A 122 -24.28 1.76 13.96
CA GLN A 122 -24.16 1.29 15.34
C GLN A 122 -24.91 -0.04 15.46
N GLY A 123 -24.20 -1.18 15.48
CA GLY A 123 -24.84 -2.46 15.80
C GLY A 123 -24.26 -3.74 15.19
N TRP A 124 -22.95 -3.83 14.94
CA TRP A 124 -22.31 -5.12 14.65
C TRP A 124 -21.14 -5.32 15.60
N ASP A 125 -21.35 -6.25 16.53
CA ASP A 125 -20.30 -6.86 17.32
C ASP A 125 -19.76 -8.05 16.51
N PRO A 126 -18.46 -8.10 16.15
CA PRO A 126 -17.83 -9.19 15.41
C PRO A 126 -18.02 -10.59 16.03
N LEU A 127 -18.65 -10.66 17.20
CA LEU A 127 -18.69 -11.81 18.08
C LEU A 127 -20.08 -12.47 18.20
N THR A 128 -21.11 -11.97 17.53
CA THR A 128 -22.50 -12.52 17.66
C THR A 128 -23.09 -13.15 16.38
N SER A 129 -22.30 -13.31 15.31
CA SER A 129 -22.78 -14.02 14.11
C SER A 129 -22.57 -15.56 14.23
N PRO A 130 -23.55 -16.41 13.87
CA PRO A 130 -23.70 -17.76 14.45
C PRO A 130 -22.85 -18.88 13.81
N SER A 131 -21.69 -18.59 13.21
CA SER A 131 -20.88 -19.61 12.50
C SER A 131 -19.50 -19.90 13.10
N ALA A 132 -19.06 -19.20 14.14
CA ALA A 132 -17.80 -19.50 14.84
C ALA A 132 -17.88 -19.34 16.37
N SER A 133 -19.08 -19.50 16.93
CA SER A 133 -19.37 -19.35 18.35
C SER A 133 -18.69 -20.45 19.18
N GLY A 134 -17.59 -20.11 19.85
CA GLY A 134 -17.00 -20.93 20.90
C GLY A 134 -15.71 -20.36 21.49
N ASP A 135 -14.74 -19.98 20.64
CA ASP A 135 -13.34 -19.85 21.11
C ASP A 135 -12.69 -18.47 20.98
N LEU A 136 -13.35 -17.49 20.36
CA LEU A 136 -12.76 -16.16 20.10
C LEU A 136 -13.15 -15.09 21.16
N GLU A 137 -14.35 -15.15 21.74
CA GLU A 137 -14.81 -14.18 22.76
C GLU A 137 -14.05 -14.30 24.10
N GLY A 138 -13.70 -15.52 24.52
CA GLY A 138 -13.10 -15.77 25.84
C GLY A 138 -11.59 -15.51 25.93
N GLY A 139 -10.95 -14.95 24.90
CA GLY A 139 -9.49 -15.06 24.71
C GLY A 139 -8.68 -13.78 24.63
N LEU A 140 -9.27 -12.64 24.27
CA LEU A 140 -8.54 -11.40 24.03
C LEU A 140 -8.58 -10.50 25.27
N ASN A 141 -7.41 -10.08 25.74
CA ASN A 141 -7.32 -9.03 26.75
C ASN A 141 -7.73 -7.66 26.16
N PRO A 142 -8.08 -6.65 26.99
CA PRO A 142 -8.52 -5.33 26.52
C PRO A 142 -7.54 -4.66 25.55
N LEU A 143 -6.23 -4.91 25.72
CA LEU A 143 -5.17 -4.39 24.85
C LEU A 143 -5.21 -5.02 23.44
N GLY A 144 -5.54 -6.30 23.33
CA GLY A 144 -5.74 -6.96 22.05
C GLY A 144 -7.00 -6.48 21.32
N PHE A 145 -8.05 -6.17 22.07
CA PHE A 145 -9.27 -5.60 21.52
C PHE A 145 -9.02 -4.22 20.88
N GLU A 146 -8.34 -3.32 21.61
CA GLU A 146 -8.03 -1.97 21.12
C GLU A 146 -7.14 -1.99 19.88
N LEU A 147 -6.13 -2.87 19.84
CA LEU A 147 -5.27 -2.99 18.66
C LEU A 147 -6.02 -3.51 17.43
N VAL A 148 -6.84 -4.56 17.58
CA VAL A 148 -7.65 -5.07 16.48
C VAL A 148 -8.66 -4.01 16.01
N HIS A 149 -9.12 -3.15 16.91
CA HIS A 149 -9.98 -2.03 16.55
C HIS A 149 -9.29 -1.01 15.64
N GLY A 150 -7.97 -0.82 15.79
CA GLY A 150 -7.14 0.03 14.94
C GLY A 150 -6.84 -0.53 13.54
N ALA A 151 -7.18 -1.80 13.27
CA ALA A 151 -7.02 -2.41 11.96
C ALA A 151 -7.87 -1.69 10.90
N GLY A 152 -7.23 -1.25 9.81
CA GLY A 152 -7.89 -0.47 8.76
C GLY A 152 -8.08 1.01 9.06
N THR A 153 -7.57 1.51 10.18
CA THR A 153 -7.61 2.94 10.54
C THR A 153 -6.24 3.52 10.88
N ASP A 154 -5.31 2.71 11.40
CA ASP A 154 -3.96 3.15 11.77
C ASP A 154 -2.93 2.71 10.71
N LEU A 155 -2.24 3.68 10.09
CA LEU A 155 -1.15 3.43 9.15
C LEU A 155 0.07 2.75 9.82
N PHE A 156 0.19 2.85 11.15
CA PHE A 156 1.24 2.24 11.95
C PHE A 156 0.78 0.98 12.71
N PHE A 157 -0.31 0.37 12.26
CA PHE A 157 -0.86 -0.87 12.81
C PHE A 157 0.22 -1.94 13.05
N ASN A 158 0.24 -2.51 14.25
CA ASN A 158 1.22 -3.54 14.63
C ASN A 158 0.70 -4.95 14.30
N ALA A 159 0.93 -5.39 13.06
CA ALA A 159 0.49 -6.71 12.59
C ALA A 159 1.08 -7.89 13.38
N PHE A 160 2.31 -7.77 13.90
CA PHE A 160 2.92 -8.82 14.73
C PHE A 160 2.21 -9.00 16.07
N PHE A 161 1.85 -7.89 16.70
CA PHE A 161 1.08 -7.93 17.94
C PHE A 161 -0.34 -8.46 17.67
N ALA A 162 -0.95 -8.06 16.55
CA ALA A 162 -2.23 -8.61 16.10
C ALA A 162 -2.16 -10.14 15.89
N ALA A 163 -1.11 -10.65 15.25
CA ALA A 163 -0.91 -12.08 15.03
C ALA A 163 -0.81 -12.87 16.36
N LYS A 164 -0.11 -12.30 17.35
CA LYS A 164 -0.02 -12.89 18.69
C LYS A 164 -1.39 -12.94 19.39
N MET A 165 -2.16 -11.86 19.28
CA MET A 165 -3.49 -11.77 19.91
C MET A 165 -4.52 -12.65 19.18
N ALA A 166 -4.52 -12.64 17.86
CA ALA A 166 -5.40 -13.45 17.01
C ALA A 166 -5.05 -14.94 16.97
N ARG A 167 -4.21 -15.43 17.89
CA ARG A 167 -3.78 -16.84 17.99
C ARG A 167 -3.27 -17.42 16.66
N GLY A 168 -2.47 -16.63 15.94
CA GLY A 168 -1.90 -17.03 14.65
C GLY A 168 -2.84 -16.84 13.46
N ARG A 169 -4.00 -16.17 13.65
CA ARG A 169 -4.97 -15.85 12.60
C ARG A 169 -5.12 -14.35 12.28
N PRO A 170 -4.02 -13.60 12.07
CA PRO A 170 -4.09 -12.14 11.87
C PRO A 170 -4.83 -11.72 10.61
N LEU A 171 -4.69 -12.47 9.50
CA LEU A 171 -5.26 -12.09 8.21
C LEU A 171 -6.78 -12.18 8.26
N PHE A 172 -7.32 -13.28 8.77
CA PHE A 172 -8.76 -13.45 8.90
C PHE A 172 -9.38 -12.33 9.74
N VAL A 173 -8.82 -12.08 10.93
CA VAL A 173 -9.35 -11.07 11.87
C VAL A 173 -9.31 -9.67 11.26
N VAL A 174 -8.18 -9.27 10.65
CA VAL A 174 -8.02 -7.95 10.05
C VAL A 174 -8.90 -7.78 8.82
N ALA A 175 -8.98 -8.78 7.94
CA ALA A 175 -9.79 -8.73 6.73
C ALA A 175 -11.29 -8.61 7.05
N MET A 176 -11.81 -9.46 7.94
CA MET A 176 -13.20 -9.38 8.39
C MET A 176 -13.48 -8.02 9.03
N ARG A 177 -12.62 -7.55 9.95
CA ARG A 177 -12.76 -6.23 10.57
C ARG A 177 -12.86 -5.13 9.52
N CYS A 178 -11.99 -5.13 8.51
CA CYS A 178 -11.98 -4.12 7.46
C CYS A 178 -13.25 -4.16 6.61
N VAL A 179 -13.66 -5.32 6.08
CA VAL A 179 -14.88 -5.48 5.27
C VAL A 179 -16.11 -4.97 6.02
N HIS A 180 -16.24 -5.33 7.29
CA HIS A 180 -17.35 -4.88 8.13
C HIS A 180 -17.28 -3.40 8.47
N SER A 181 -16.08 -2.85 8.71
CA SER A 181 -15.90 -1.41 9.00
C SER A 181 -16.31 -0.49 7.84
N PHE A 182 -16.40 -1.03 6.63
CA PHE A 182 -16.91 -0.36 5.43
C PHE A 182 -18.36 -0.76 5.09
N GLY A 183 -19.01 -1.63 5.88
CA GLY A 183 -20.40 -2.04 5.66
C GLY A 183 -20.64 -2.89 4.40
N LEU A 184 -19.58 -3.46 3.81
CA LEU A 184 -19.64 -4.06 2.47
C LEU A 184 -20.55 -5.29 2.39
N VAL A 185 -20.59 -6.12 3.43
CA VAL A 185 -21.41 -7.35 3.44
C VAL A 185 -22.87 -7.04 3.17
N ARG A 186 -23.44 -6.09 3.94
CA ARG A 186 -24.84 -5.68 3.77
C ARG A 186 -25.04 -4.85 2.50
N ALA A 187 -24.13 -3.92 2.21
CA ALA A 187 -24.29 -3.01 1.08
C ALA A 187 -24.23 -3.72 -0.29
N LEU A 188 -23.43 -4.79 -0.38
CA LEU A 188 -23.23 -5.56 -1.60
C LEU A 188 -23.97 -6.91 -1.61
N ASP A 189 -24.66 -7.26 -0.53
CA ASP A 189 -25.34 -8.55 -0.34
C ASP A 189 -24.39 -9.76 -0.44
N LEU A 190 -23.23 -9.67 0.22
CA LEU A 190 -22.21 -10.72 0.20
C LEU A 190 -22.59 -11.86 1.15
N ASP A 191 -22.30 -13.10 0.74
CA ASP A 191 -22.47 -14.28 1.60
C ASP A 191 -21.34 -14.31 2.65
N ALA A 192 -21.69 -13.91 3.88
CA ALA A 192 -20.76 -13.79 5.00
C ALA A 192 -20.11 -15.13 5.38
N ALA A 193 -20.87 -16.24 5.35
CA ALA A 193 -20.35 -17.55 5.72
C ALA A 193 -19.33 -18.04 4.68
N ALA A 194 -19.63 -17.87 3.39
CA ALA A 194 -18.68 -18.19 2.33
C ALA A 194 -17.42 -17.30 2.38
N MET A 195 -17.56 -16.03 2.81
CA MET A 195 -16.43 -15.12 2.98
C MET A 195 -15.53 -15.56 4.13
N GLU A 196 -16.11 -15.92 5.27
CA GLU A 196 -15.37 -16.45 6.43
C GLU A 196 -14.59 -17.71 6.06
N ALA A 197 -15.24 -18.64 5.34
CA ALA A 197 -14.62 -19.86 4.84
C ALA A 197 -13.47 -19.54 3.87
N PHE A 198 -13.68 -18.62 2.93
CA PHE A 198 -12.66 -18.21 1.96
C PHE A 198 -11.45 -17.54 2.63
N PHE A 199 -11.65 -16.58 3.53
CA PHE A 199 -10.53 -15.92 4.23
C PHE A 199 -9.76 -16.88 5.12
N THR A 200 -10.45 -17.84 5.75
CA THR A 200 -9.81 -18.93 6.50
C THR A 200 -8.96 -19.81 5.57
N HIS A 201 -9.47 -20.16 4.38
CA HIS A 201 -8.72 -20.90 3.38
C HIS A 201 -7.46 -20.16 2.91
N ILE A 202 -7.57 -18.85 2.64
CA ILE A 202 -6.45 -18.02 2.21
C ILE A 202 -5.39 -17.93 3.31
N GLU A 203 -5.79 -17.69 4.56
CA GLU A 203 -4.88 -17.63 5.70
C GLU A 203 -4.12 -18.96 5.90
N ASN A 204 -4.83 -20.08 5.92
CA ASN A 204 -4.25 -21.40 6.12
C ASN A 204 -3.34 -21.85 4.97
N GLY A 205 -3.48 -21.27 3.78
CA GLY A 205 -2.60 -21.57 2.65
C GLY A 205 -1.31 -20.75 2.60
N HIS A 206 -1.09 -19.80 3.51
CA HIS A 206 0.21 -19.11 3.58
C HIS A 206 1.30 -20.07 4.07
N ASN A 207 2.43 -20.08 3.37
CA ASN A 207 3.56 -20.93 3.73
C ASN A 207 4.29 -20.38 4.97
N ASN A 208 5.00 -21.26 5.66
CA ASN A 208 5.88 -20.87 6.76
C ASN A 208 7.18 -20.24 6.21
N VAL A 209 7.08 -19.01 5.71
CA VAL A 209 8.21 -18.22 5.23
C VAL A 209 8.39 -16.96 6.10
N PRO A 210 9.61 -16.44 6.29
CA PRO A 210 9.87 -15.39 7.29
C PRO A 210 9.17 -14.05 7.04
N TYR A 211 8.78 -13.75 5.80
CA TYR A 211 8.19 -12.46 5.43
C TYR A 211 6.80 -12.60 4.81
N HIS A 212 6.68 -13.19 3.61
CA HIS A 212 5.43 -13.38 2.83
C HIS A 212 4.46 -14.39 3.49
N SER A 213 4.04 -14.08 4.70
CA SER A 213 3.20 -14.85 5.61
C SER A 213 1.82 -14.20 5.74
N SER A 214 0.89 -14.88 6.41
CA SER A 214 -0.43 -14.30 6.73
C SER A 214 -0.32 -13.01 7.57
N THR A 215 0.76 -12.83 8.33
CA THR A 215 1.00 -11.59 9.10
C THR A 215 1.33 -10.42 8.17
N HIS A 216 2.11 -10.65 7.12
CA HIS A 216 2.38 -9.64 6.09
C HIS A 216 1.11 -9.29 5.32
N ALA A 217 0.33 -10.28 4.90
CA ALA A 217 -0.95 -10.03 4.24
C ALA A 217 -1.90 -9.20 5.14
N ALA A 218 -1.95 -9.48 6.45
CA ALA A 218 -2.74 -8.69 7.40
C ALA A 218 -2.28 -7.23 7.51
N ASP A 219 -0.96 -6.98 7.52
CA ASP A 219 -0.40 -5.62 7.50
C ASP A 219 -0.83 -4.86 6.23
N VAL A 220 -0.72 -5.49 5.07
CA VAL A 220 -1.10 -4.91 3.78
C VAL A 220 -2.60 -4.61 3.74
N VAL A 221 -3.47 -5.52 4.19
CA VAL A 221 -4.92 -5.27 4.28
C VAL A 221 -5.22 -4.07 5.18
N SER A 222 -4.63 -4.02 6.38
CA SER A 222 -4.85 -2.92 7.33
C SER A 222 -4.41 -1.58 6.75
N ARG A 223 -3.20 -1.51 6.17
CA ARG A 223 -2.66 -0.27 5.58
C ARG A 223 -3.43 0.18 4.36
N THR A 224 -3.79 -0.73 3.45
CA THR A 224 -4.64 -0.40 2.29
C THR A 224 -5.95 0.20 2.76
N CYS A 225 -6.60 -0.39 3.76
CA CYS A 225 -7.85 0.14 4.30
C CYS A 225 -7.68 1.51 5.00
N ALA A 226 -6.58 1.72 5.73
CA ALA A 226 -6.29 3.00 6.36
C ALA A 226 -6.04 4.12 5.34
N ILE A 227 -5.33 3.81 4.23
CA ILE A 227 -5.13 4.74 3.11
C ILE A 227 -6.46 5.07 2.44
N LEU A 228 -7.26 4.04 2.09
CA LEU A 228 -8.56 4.23 1.44
C LEU A 228 -9.54 5.02 2.31
N ARG A 229 -9.49 4.83 3.63
CA ARG A 229 -10.28 5.62 4.58
C ARG A 229 -9.83 7.07 4.67
N SER A 230 -8.54 7.34 4.46
CA SER A 230 -8.00 8.70 4.45
C SER A 230 -8.36 9.47 3.18
N ASP A 231 -8.55 8.77 2.06
CA ASP A 231 -8.94 9.34 0.77
C ASP A 231 -10.35 9.94 0.77
N ARG A 232 -11.26 9.42 1.61
CA ARG A 232 -12.70 9.77 1.71
C ARG A 232 -13.53 9.54 0.44
N ILE A 233 -12.93 9.59 -0.75
CA ILE A 233 -13.62 9.42 -2.04
C ILE A 233 -14.36 8.09 -2.07
N LEU A 234 -13.68 6.98 -1.82
CA LEU A 234 -14.29 5.65 -1.89
C LEU A 234 -15.11 5.28 -0.65
N THR A 235 -14.97 6.00 0.46
CA THR A 235 -15.68 5.69 1.72
C THR A 235 -16.95 6.50 1.93
N GLU A 236 -17.05 7.67 1.32
CA GLU A 236 -18.24 8.54 1.37
C GLU A 236 -19.02 8.48 0.05
N SER A 237 -18.55 7.71 -0.93
CA SER A 237 -19.24 7.54 -2.21
C SER A 237 -20.55 6.75 -2.06
N PRO A 238 -21.67 7.26 -2.60
CA PRO A 238 -22.93 6.53 -2.66
C PRO A 238 -22.94 5.49 -3.81
N PHE A 239 -21.91 5.46 -4.66
CA PHE A 239 -21.92 4.63 -5.86
C PHE A 239 -21.56 3.18 -5.56
N ARG A 240 -22.43 2.25 -5.96
CA ARG A 240 -22.21 0.80 -5.84
C ARG A 240 -20.92 0.34 -6.53
N SER A 241 -20.51 0.99 -7.63
CA SER A 241 -19.24 0.72 -8.31
C SER A 241 -18.02 0.95 -7.42
N ASP A 242 -18.08 1.95 -6.54
CA ASP A 242 -16.98 2.34 -5.68
C ASP A 242 -16.88 1.37 -4.49
N LEU A 243 -18.02 0.90 -3.98
CA LEU A 243 -18.07 -0.20 -3.01
C LEU A 243 -17.50 -1.50 -3.58
N LEU A 244 -17.80 -1.81 -4.84
CA LEU A 244 -17.21 -2.97 -5.53
C LEU A 244 -15.70 -2.80 -5.73
N LEU A 245 -15.23 -1.59 -6.04
CA LEU A 245 -13.80 -1.28 -6.14
C LEU A 245 -13.10 -1.42 -4.77
N LEU A 246 -13.72 -0.92 -3.71
CA LEU A 246 -13.25 -1.07 -2.33
C LEU A 246 -13.15 -2.55 -1.93
N LEU A 247 -14.19 -3.34 -2.21
CA LEU A 247 -14.17 -4.80 -2.02
C LEU A 247 -13.02 -5.43 -2.81
N SER A 248 -12.82 -5.01 -4.07
CA SER A 248 -11.75 -5.53 -4.92
C SER A 248 -10.36 -5.24 -4.34
N ALA A 249 -10.17 -4.05 -3.74
CA ALA A 249 -8.90 -3.62 -3.15
C ALA A 249 -8.57 -4.41 -1.88
N ILE A 250 -9.59 -4.64 -1.03
CA ILE A 250 -9.44 -5.51 0.15
C ILE A 250 -9.14 -6.95 -0.29
N LEU A 251 -9.90 -7.48 -1.25
CA LEU A 251 -9.68 -8.82 -1.79
C LEU A 251 -8.28 -8.97 -2.39
N ALA A 252 -7.81 -7.97 -3.17
CA ALA A 252 -6.46 -7.97 -3.72
C ALA A 252 -5.40 -8.02 -2.62
N ALA A 253 -5.51 -7.18 -1.58
CA ALA A 253 -4.59 -7.18 -0.44
C ALA A 253 -4.58 -8.54 0.29
N VAL A 254 -5.76 -9.16 0.49
CA VAL A 254 -5.90 -10.48 1.12
C VAL A 254 -5.17 -11.58 0.35
N VAL A 255 -5.18 -11.54 -0.98
CA VAL A 255 -4.70 -12.66 -1.82
C VAL A 255 -3.36 -12.43 -2.50
N HIS A 256 -2.77 -11.24 -2.45
CA HIS A 256 -1.62 -10.88 -3.31
C HIS A 256 -0.42 -11.83 -3.17
N ASP A 257 -0.14 -12.32 -1.96
CA ASP A 257 0.95 -13.26 -1.65
C ASP A 257 0.45 -14.67 -1.27
N PHE A 258 -0.76 -15.04 -1.68
CA PHE A 258 -1.32 -16.34 -1.34
C PHE A 258 -0.42 -17.50 -1.82
N ARG A 259 0.02 -18.35 -0.88
CA ARG A 259 0.95 -19.48 -1.12
C ARG A 259 2.32 -19.07 -1.67
N HIS A 260 2.79 -17.86 -1.35
CA HIS A 260 4.12 -17.38 -1.74
C HIS A 260 5.24 -18.36 -1.28
N PRO A 261 6.15 -18.83 -2.17
CA PRO A 261 7.15 -19.85 -1.85
C PRO A 261 8.37 -19.33 -1.06
N GLY A 262 8.50 -18.02 -0.95
CA GLY A 262 9.64 -17.36 -0.28
C GLY A 262 10.83 -17.12 -1.21
N LEU A 263 10.61 -17.29 -2.51
CA LEU A 263 11.60 -17.13 -3.58
C LEU A 263 11.08 -16.07 -4.56
N SER A 264 12.01 -15.37 -5.23
CA SER A 264 11.65 -14.30 -6.16
C SER A 264 11.28 -14.82 -7.54
N ASN A 265 10.60 -14.00 -8.34
CA ASN A 265 10.33 -14.27 -9.75
C ASN A 265 11.63 -14.63 -10.52
N SER A 266 12.72 -13.89 -10.32
CA SER A 266 14.01 -14.17 -10.97
C SER A 266 14.59 -15.54 -10.62
N PHE A 267 14.38 -16.03 -9.39
CA PHE A 267 14.80 -17.38 -9.01
C PHE A 267 14.01 -18.43 -9.77
N HIS A 268 12.69 -18.27 -9.86
CA HIS A 268 11.80 -19.20 -10.56
C HIS A 268 12.12 -19.30 -12.05
N VAL A 269 12.45 -18.17 -12.68
CA VAL A 269 12.89 -18.10 -14.08
C VAL A 269 14.26 -18.76 -14.25
N ALA A 270 15.26 -18.36 -13.45
CA ALA A 270 16.62 -18.88 -13.58
C ALA A 270 16.73 -20.40 -13.34
N THR A 271 15.82 -20.97 -12.55
CA THR A 271 15.78 -22.41 -12.25
C THR A 271 14.84 -23.21 -13.14
N GLY A 272 14.09 -22.55 -14.03
CA GLY A 272 13.11 -23.23 -14.88
C GLY A 272 12.02 -23.95 -14.09
N SER A 273 11.61 -23.39 -12.95
CA SER A 273 10.61 -24.03 -12.07
C SER A 273 9.24 -24.18 -12.74
N ASP A 274 8.44 -25.15 -12.30
CA ASP A 274 7.13 -25.45 -12.89
C ASP A 274 6.20 -24.22 -12.99
N ILE A 275 6.16 -23.39 -11.94
CA ILE A 275 5.32 -22.17 -11.95
C ILE A 275 5.85 -21.12 -12.94
N SER A 276 7.16 -21.10 -13.20
CA SER A 276 7.74 -20.21 -14.21
C SER A 276 7.31 -20.63 -15.61
N LEU A 277 7.27 -21.94 -15.88
CA LEU A 277 6.77 -22.49 -17.14
C LEU A 277 5.26 -22.26 -17.27
N GLU A 278 4.49 -22.47 -16.20
CA GLU A 278 3.03 -22.27 -16.16
C GLU A 278 2.65 -20.82 -16.54
N PHE A 279 3.38 -19.84 -16.01
CA PHE A 279 3.10 -18.42 -16.22
C PHE A 279 4.02 -17.75 -17.25
N ASN A 280 4.72 -18.53 -18.07
CA ASN A 280 5.59 -18.04 -19.15
C ASN A 280 6.54 -16.92 -18.70
N GLU A 281 7.12 -17.07 -17.51
CA GLU A 281 8.06 -16.13 -16.90
C GLU A 281 7.50 -14.72 -16.61
N GLN A 282 6.18 -14.51 -16.74
CA GLN A 282 5.51 -13.23 -16.51
C GLN A 282 4.90 -13.16 -15.11
N SER A 283 5.36 -12.22 -14.27
CA SER A 283 4.82 -11.97 -12.92
C SER A 283 4.46 -13.27 -12.20
N VAL A 284 5.46 -14.18 -12.14
CA VAL A 284 5.26 -15.61 -11.91
C VAL A 284 4.53 -15.88 -10.60
N VAL A 285 4.99 -15.25 -9.51
CA VAL A 285 4.43 -15.45 -8.18
C VAL A 285 3.09 -14.73 -8.02
N GLU A 286 2.92 -13.54 -8.61
CA GLU A 286 1.65 -12.80 -8.58
C GLU A 286 0.54 -13.55 -9.31
N ASN A 287 0.83 -14.10 -10.50
CA ASN A 287 -0.10 -14.93 -11.26
C ASN A 287 -0.43 -16.23 -10.54
N MET A 288 0.55 -16.84 -9.88
CA MET A 288 0.36 -18.03 -9.06
C MET A 288 -0.60 -17.75 -7.88
N SER A 289 -0.39 -16.66 -7.14
CA SER A 289 -1.29 -16.22 -6.05
C SER A 289 -2.72 -16.01 -6.55
N LEU A 290 -2.88 -15.26 -7.65
CA LEU A 290 -4.18 -14.99 -8.29
C LEU A 290 -4.88 -16.27 -8.75
N SER A 291 -4.19 -17.10 -9.53
CA SER A 291 -4.74 -18.35 -10.10
C SER A 291 -5.30 -19.25 -9.01
N ARG A 292 -4.55 -19.41 -7.91
CA ARG A 292 -4.95 -20.28 -6.80
C ARG A 292 -6.11 -19.68 -6.00
N ALA A 293 -6.04 -18.41 -5.64
CA ALA A 293 -7.08 -17.74 -4.85
C ALA A 293 -8.40 -17.61 -5.62
N LEU A 294 -8.35 -17.17 -6.88
CA LEU A 294 -9.55 -16.99 -7.70
C LEU A 294 -10.19 -18.31 -8.13
N ARG A 295 -9.40 -19.39 -8.28
CA ARG A 295 -9.97 -20.73 -8.49
C ARG A 295 -10.74 -21.20 -7.24
N ALA A 296 -10.21 -20.97 -6.04
CA ALA A 296 -10.91 -21.28 -4.80
C ALA A 296 -12.23 -20.48 -4.69
N LEU A 297 -12.20 -19.18 -4.98
CA LEU A 297 -13.37 -18.30 -4.93
C LEU A 297 -14.53 -18.75 -5.84
N ARG A 298 -14.26 -19.55 -6.87
CA ARG A 298 -15.30 -20.08 -7.79
C ARG A 298 -16.02 -21.31 -7.27
N THR A 299 -15.58 -21.90 -6.16
CA THR A 299 -16.25 -23.06 -5.55
C THR A 299 -17.45 -22.61 -4.72
N ASP A 300 -18.48 -23.46 -4.61
CA ASP A 300 -19.69 -23.13 -3.86
C ASP A 300 -19.42 -22.91 -2.35
N GLU A 301 -18.35 -23.49 -1.82
CA GLU A 301 -17.93 -23.29 -0.43
C GLU A 301 -17.42 -21.86 -0.18
N PHE A 302 -16.70 -21.29 -1.14
CA PHE A 302 -15.97 -20.03 -0.96
C PHE A 302 -16.55 -18.85 -1.74
N ASN A 303 -17.54 -19.06 -2.60
CA ASN A 303 -18.09 -18.03 -3.47
C ASN A 303 -18.95 -17.02 -2.70
N PHE A 304 -18.33 -16.06 -2.02
CA PHE A 304 -19.04 -14.99 -1.32
C PHE A 304 -19.63 -13.90 -2.24
N LEU A 305 -19.31 -13.96 -3.54
CA LEU A 305 -19.79 -13.05 -4.58
C LEU A 305 -21.07 -13.55 -5.28
N ARG A 306 -21.63 -14.70 -4.86
CA ARG A 306 -22.70 -15.42 -5.56
C ARG A 306 -23.96 -14.58 -5.83
N ASN A 307 -24.27 -13.62 -4.97
CA ASN A 307 -25.44 -12.75 -5.09
C ASN A 307 -25.18 -11.52 -5.99
N LEU A 308 -23.92 -11.24 -6.33
CA LEU A 308 -23.59 -10.18 -7.27
C LEU A 308 -23.97 -10.58 -8.69
N THR A 309 -24.36 -9.61 -9.51
CA THR A 309 -24.59 -9.82 -10.94
C THR A 309 -23.30 -10.27 -11.64
N GLY A 310 -23.44 -10.97 -12.77
CA GLY A 310 -22.26 -11.41 -13.53
C GLY A 310 -21.35 -10.27 -14.00
N GLN A 311 -21.89 -9.05 -14.19
CA GLN A 311 -21.06 -7.87 -14.52
C GLN A 311 -20.24 -7.40 -13.32
N GLU A 312 -20.84 -7.38 -12.13
CA GLU A 312 -20.15 -6.98 -10.90
C GLU A 312 -19.08 -8.00 -10.52
N GLN A 313 -19.38 -9.30 -10.62
CA GLN A 313 -18.38 -10.35 -10.40
C GLN A 313 -17.18 -10.20 -11.34
N ARG A 314 -17.43 -9.91 -12.64
CA ARG A 314 -16.36 -9.61 -13.60
C ARG A 314 -15.59 -8.34 -13.24
N GLY A 315 -16.27 -7.32 -12.74
CA GLY A 315 -15.66 -6.09 -12.26
C GLY A 315 -14.70 -6.34 -11.09
N VAL A 316 -15.18 -7.07 -10.06
CA VAL A 316 -14.36 -7.46 -8.90
C VAL A 316 -13.16 -8.27 -9.34
N HIS A 317 -13.38 -9.31 -10.16
CA HIS A 317 -12.30 -10.12 -10.72
C HIS A 317 -11.27 -9.27 -11.47
N SER A 318 -11.71 -8.41 -12.40
CA SER A 318 -10.80 -7.58 -13.20
C SER A 318 -10.00 -6.61 -12.34
N ASN A 319 -10.62 -5.99 -11.34
CA ASN A 319 -9.95 -5.04 -10.46
C ASN A 319 -8.93 -5.76 -9.56
N THR A 320 -9.31 -6.89 -8.96
CA THR A 320 -8.41 -7.70 -8.15
C THR A 320 -7.19 -8.17 -8.95
N VAL A 321 -7.38 -8.67 -10.18
CA VAL A 321 -6.27 -9.07 -11.06
C VAL A 321 -5.33 -7.90 -11.34
N LYS A 322 -5.88 -6.72 -11.70
CA LYS A 322 -5.06 -5.52 -11.97
C LYS A 322 -4.23 -5.10 -10.76
N MET A 323 -4.83 -5.10 -9.56
CA MET A 323 -4.16 -4.68 -8.34
C MET A 323 -3.08 -5.66 -7.89
N VAL A 324 -3.33 -6.97 -7.94
CA VAL A 324 -2.31 -7.95 -7.57
C VAL A 324 -1.17 -7.98 -8.59
N LEU A 325 -1.44 -7.91 -9.90
CA LEU A 325 -0.35 -7.83 -10.87
C LEU A 325 0.47 -6.54 -10.75
N ALA A 326 -0.09 -5.47 -10.18
CA ALA A 326 0.64 -4.23 -9.91
C ALA A 326 1.59 -4.34 -8.69
N THR A 327 1.53 -5.41 -7.90
CA THR A 327 2.49 -5.65 -6.80
C THR A 327 3.81 -6.24 -7.29
N ASP A 328 3.89 -6.68 -8.56
CA ASP A 328 5.15 -7.07 -9.18
C ASP A 328 6.08 -5.85 -9.24
N MET A 329 7.19 -5.93 -8.51
CA MET A 329 8.14 -4.83 -8.40
C MET A 329 8.83 -4.47 -9.72
N SER A 330 8.80 -5.34 -10.75
CA SER A 330 9.25 -4.98 -12.10
C SER A 330 8.37 -3.90 -12.74
N ARG A 331 7.10 -3.78 -12.32
CA ARG A 331 6.13 -2.78 -12.79
C ARG A 331 6.12 -1.50 -11.96
N HIS A 332 6.95 -1.41 -10.93
CA HIS A 332 6.94 -0.29 -9.98
C HIS A 332 7.02 1.07 -10.67
N PHE A 333 7.97 1.24 -11.59
CA PHE A 333 8.17 2.52 -12.27
C PHE A 333 7.00 2.90 -13.19
N ASP A 334 6.35 1.91 -13.83
CA ASP A 334 5.17 2.14 -14.66
C ASP A 334 3.98 2.63 -13.80
N VAL A 335 3.76 1.97 -12.66
CA VAL A 335 2.69 2.34 -11.71
C VAL A 335 2.93 3.75 -11.15
N VAL A 336 4.16 4.06 -10.74
CA VAL A 336 4.52 5.38 -10.20
C VAL A 336 4.41 6.47 -11.28
N ALA A 337 4.85 6.20 -12.51
CA ALA A 337 4.72 7.14 -13.61
C ALA A 337 3.25 7.44 -13.94
N ALA A 338 2.40 6.39 -13.99
CA ALA A 338 0.97 6.53 -14.18
C ALA A 338 0.33 7.36 -13.06
N PHE A 339 0.68 7.10 -11.80
CA PHE A 339 0.22 7.89 -10.66
C PHE A 339 0.62 9.36 -10.77
N HIS A 340 1.89 9.66 -11.05
CA HIS A 340 2.36 11.04 -11.23
C HIS A 340 1.62 11.77 -12.36
N SER A 341 1.29 11.09 -13.46
CA SER A 341 0.54 11.69 -14.55
C SER A 341 -0.86 12.16 -14.13
N GLN A 342 -1.47 11.49 -13.15
CA GLN A 342 -2.81 11.81 -12.64
C GLN A 342 -2.79 12.85 -11.52
N VAL A 343 -1.70 12.92 -10.74
CA VAL A 343 -1.57 13.83 -9.59
C VAL A 343 -0.87 15.15 -9.94
N ARG A 344 -0.31 15.29 -11.15
CA ARG A 344 0.24 16.58 -11.61
C ARG A 344 -0.85 17.67 -11.50
N PRO A 345 -0.61 18.77 -10.76
CA PRO A 345 -1.53 19.89 -10.79
C PRO A 345 -1.62 20.41 -12.23
N PRO A 346 -2.80 20.85 -12.70
CA PRO A 346 -2.89 21.54 -13.97
C PRO A 346 -1.87 22.67 -13.96
N SER A 347 -1.00 22.70 -14.96
CA SER A 347 0.00 23.75 -15.17
C SER A 347 -0.68 25.07 -15.53
N SER A 348 -1.36 25.67 -14.55
CA SER A 348 -1.92 27.01 -14.54
C SER A 348 -2.46 27.30 -13.14
N LEU A 349 -1.58 27.59 -12.18
CA LEU A 349 -2.03 28.40 -11.05
C LEU A 349 -2.54 29.73 -11.63
N PRO A 350 -3.76 30.19 -11.29
CA PRO A 350 -4.21 31.50 -11.74
C PRO A 350 -3.20 32.58 -11.30
N PRO A 351 -2.95 33.61 -12.13
CA PRO A 351 -1.88 34.61 -11.90
C PRO A 351 -1.90 35.28 -10.52
N ILE A 352 -3.05 35.24 -9.82
CA ILE A 352 -3.25 35.84 -8.51
C ILE A 352 -2.37 35.21 -7.40
N PHE A 353 -1.94 33.96 -7.56
CA PHE A 353 -1.08 33.28 -6.59
C PHE A 353 0.42 33.42 -6.89
N GLN A 354 0.79 34.00 -8.04
CA GLN A 354 2.20 34.28 -8.37
C GLN A 354 2.70 35.62 -7.81
N GLN A 355 1.83 36.43 -7.20
CA GLN A 355 2.16 37.78 -6.72
C GLN A 355 2.20 37.95 -5.20
N LEU A 356 1.96 36.89 -4.42
CA LEU A 356 2.10 36.98 -2.96
C LEU A 356 3.58 36.80 -2.58
N PRO A 357 4.23 37.80 -1.95
CA PRO A 357 5.60 37.67 -1.52
C PRO A 357 5.69 36.56 -0.48
N LEU A 358 6.61 35.62 -0.70
CA LEU A 358 6.95 34.60 0.29
C LEU A 358 7.36 35.30 1.60
N PRO A 359 6.75 34.98 2.75
CA PRO A 359 7.17 35.56 4.02
C PRO A 359 8.60 35.11 4.31
N GLY A 360 9.52 36.07 4.24
CA GLY A 360 10.91 35.89 4.62
C GLY A 360 11.01 35.58 6.11
N TYR A 361 11.70 34.50 6.43
CA TYR A 361 12.20 34.26 7.77
C TYR A 361 13.70 34.60 7.80
N PRO A 362 14.13 35.57 8.63
CA PRO A 362 15.51 35.69 9.04
C PRO A 362 15.83 34.59 10.07
N PHE A 363 17.11 34.25 10.15
CA PHE A 363 17.74 33.16 10.91
C PHE A 363 17.39 33.09 12.39
#